data_AF-A0A930DQB7-F1
#
_entry.id   AF-A0A930DQB7-F1
#
_cell.length_a   1.000
_cell.length_b   1.000
_cell.length_c   1.000
_cell.angle_alpha   90.00
_cell.angle_beta   90.00
_cell.angle_gamma   90.00
#
_symmetry.space_group_name_H-M   'P 1'
#
loop_
_entity.id
_entity.type
_entity.pdbx_description
1 polymer ?
#
loop_
_entity_poly.entity_id
_entity_poly.type
_entity_poly.pdbx_seq_one_letter_code
_entity_poly.pdbx_strand_id
1 'polypeptide(L)' 'MNYTVNLLWDPDASVWVATSDDIKGLVLESGSLDVLIERVRMTVPD' A
#
# COMPACT_ATOMS: atom_id res chain seq x y z
N MET A 1 13.62 5.36 -10.85
CA MET A 1 13.36 6.07 -9.58
C MET A 1 12.97 5.04 -8.56
N ASN A 2 13.25 5.27 -7.27
CA ASN A 2 12.78 4.37 -6.21
C ASN A 2 11.64 5.08 -5.49
N TYR A 3 10.51 4.40 -5.35
CA TYR A 3 9.37 4.87 -4.55
C TYR A 3 9.34 4.10 -3.24
N THR A 4 9.09 4.79 -2.13
CA THR A 4 8.92 4.17 -0.81
C THR A 4 7.44 4.08 -0.49
N VAL A 5 6.98 2.88 -0.16
CA VAL A 5 5.59 2.62 0.26
C VAL A 5 5.59 2.14 1.70
N ASN A 6 4.87 2.86 2.55
CA ASN A 6 4.68 2.54 3.96
C ASN A 6 3.49 1.59 4.10
N LEU A 7 3.67 0.51 4.86
CA LEU A 7 2.62 -0.46 5.17
C LEU A 7 2.35 -0.43 6.66
N LEU A 8 1.10 -0.22 7.04
CA LEU A 8 0.63 -0.17 8.42
C LEU A 8 -0.49 -1.19 8.62
N TRP A 9 -0.45 -1.93 9.72
CA TRP A 9 -1.59 -2.75 10.13
C TRP A 9 -2.54 -1.92 10.97
N ASP A 10 -3.80 -1.86 10.56
CA ASP A 10 -4.91 -1.31 11.33
C ASP A 10 -5.62 -2.47 12.07
N PRO A 11 -5.48 -2.58 13.39
CA PRO A 11 -6.11 -3.65 14.16
C PRO A 11 -7.63 -3.48 14.33
N ASP A 12 -8.15 -2.25 14.28
CA ASP A 12 -9.57 -1.96 14.44
C ASP A 12 -10.36 -2.43 13.22
N ALA A 13 -9.81 -2.20 12.02
CA ALA A 13 -10.37 -2.69 10.77
C ALA A 13 -9.86 -4.08 10.37
N SER A 14 -8.80 -4.58 11.03
CA SER A 14 -8.11 -5.83 10.67
C SER A 14 -7.64 -5.87 9.21
N VAL A 15 -7.04 -4.77 8.75
CA VAL A 15 -6.51 -4.63 7.39
C VAL A 15 -5.13 -4.00 7.39
N TRP A 16 -4.34 -4.31 6.37
CA TRP A 16 -3.14 -3.57 6.03
C TRP A 16 -3.52 -2.35 5.18
N VAL A 17 -2.85 -1.23 5.43
CA VAL A 17 -2.98 0.03 4.69
C VAL A 17 -1.62 0.38 4.10
N ALA A 18 -1.60 0.70 2.81
CA ALA A 18 -0.43 1.16 2.07
C ALA A 18 -0.57 2.64 1.72
N THR A 19 0.44 3.43 2.06
CA THR A 19 0.53 4.86 1.72
C THR A 19 1.93 5.22 1.20
N SER A 20 2.05 6.29 0.42
CA SER A 20 3.35 6.78 -0.05
C SER A 20 3.35 8.29 -0.22
N ASP A 21 4.42 8.94 0.23
CA ASP A 21 4.67 10.36 -0.03
C ASP A 21 5.25 10.61 -1.43
N ASP A 22 5.90 9.59 -2.01
CA ASP A 22 6.47 9.68 -3.36
C ASP A 22 5.39 9.58 -4.44
N ILE A 23 4.28 8.91 -4.16
CA ILE A 23 3.20 8.65 -5.10
C ILE A 23 1.94 9.36 -4.61
N LYS A 24 1.69 10.55 -5.16
CA LYS A 24 0.52 11.36 -4.81
C LYS A 24 -0.78 10.56 -4.98
N GLY A 25 -1.52 10.41 -3.88
CA GLY A 25 -2.83 9.76 -3.88
C GLY A 25 -2.79 8.25 -3.78
N LEU A 26 -1.62 7.63 -3.56
CA LEU A 26 -1.54 6.20 -3.29
C LEU A 26 -2.04 5.91 -1.87
N VAL A 27 -3.28 5.41 -1.79
CA VAL A 27 -3.86 4.84 -0.58
C VAL A 27 -4.55 3.55 -0.97
N LEU A 28 -4.09 2.42 -0.43
CA LEU A 28 -4.66 1.09 -0.68
C LEU A 28 -4.81 0.34 0.63
N GLU A 29 -5.78 -0.58 0.69
CA GLU A 29 -5.99 -1.44 1.85
C GLU A 29 -6.29 -2.88 1.43
N SER A 30 -5.97 -3.84 2.31
CA SER A 30 -6.28 -5.25 2.13
C SER A 30 -6.14 -6.03 3.45
N GLY A 31 -6.99 -7.02 3.68
CA GLY A 31 -6.85 -7.95 4.80
C GLY A 31 -5.62 -8.87 4.74
N SER A 32 -4.89 -8.88 3.61
CA SER A 32 -3.70 -9.71 3.40
C SER A 32 -2.54 -8.88 2.86
N LEU A 33 -1.38 -9.01 3.49
CA LEU A 33 -0.17 -8.26 3.15
C LEU A 33 0.30 -8.53 1.71
N ASP A 34 0.35 -9.80 1.30
CA ASP A 34 0.76 -10.20 -0.06
C ASP A 34 -0.15 -9.58 -1.13
N VAL A 35 -1.47 -9.65 -0.93
CA VAL A 35 -2.46 -9.04 -1.82
C VAL A 35 -2.28 -7.52 -1.88
N LEU A 36 -1.97 -6.87 -0.76
CA LEU A 36 -1.70 -5.43 -0.75
C LEU A 36 -0.47 -5.07 -1.57
N ILE A 37 0.61 -5.84 -1.42
CA ILE A 37 1.86 -5.63 -2.15
C ILE A 37 1.64 -5.78 -3.66
N GLU A 38 0.88 -6.79 -4.08
CA GLU A 38 0.54 -6.99 -5.49
C GLU A 38 -0.26 -5.80 -6.05
N ARG A 39 -1.27 -5.34 -5.32
CA ARG A 39 -2.08 -4.16 -5.69
C ARG A 39 -1.24 -2.90 -5.80
N VAL A 40 -0.31 -2.69 -4.87
CA VAL A 40 0.65 -1.58 -4.93
C VAL A 40 1.46 -1.66 -6.22
N ARG A 41 2.06 -2.82 -6.54
CA ARG A 41 2.86 -3.00 -7.78
C ARG A 41 2.08 -2.70 -9.06
N MET A 42 0.77 -3.00 -9.10
CA MET A 42 -0.08 -2.71 -10.26
C MET A 42 -0.51 -1.24 -10.35
N THR A 43 -0.44 -0.50 -9.25
CA THR A 43 -0.92 0.89 -9.17
C THR A 43 0.22 1.89 -9.33
N VAL A 44 1.43 1.54 -8.89
CA VAL A 44 2.60 2.41 -9.04
C VAL A 44 3.03 2.47 -10.52
N PRO A 45 3.45 3.64 -11.01
CA PRO A 45 3.99 3.77 -12.36
C PRO A 45 5.34 3.03 -12.50
N ASP A 46 5.58 2.48 -13.70
CA ASP A 46 6.88 1.87 -14.11
C ASP A 46 8.07 2.83 -13.98
#